data_AF-A0A834Y5S7-F1
#
_entry.id   AF-A0A834Y5S7-F1
#
_cell.length_a   1.000
_cell.length_b   1.000
_cell.length_c   1.000
_cell.angle_alpha   90.00
_cell.angle_beta   90.00
_cell.angle_gamma   90.00
#
_symmetry.space_group_name_H-M   'P 1'
#
loop_
_entity.id
_entity.type
_entity.pdbx_description
1 polymer ?
#
loop_
_entity_poly.entity_id
_entity_poly.type
_entity_poly.pdbx_seq_one_letter_code
_entity_poly.pdbx_strand_id
1 'polypeptide(L)'
;MPNQIKFKGRFVKKKVLDTYFKRSENMRVQRKNMRSKLLSTKLEPKESEVITEKKNVVQGSRIVNVEELANNMICSNCNDDLVLRNIIREDTEGLHSCWCIKCEKCNGITKVHTGKVRVAETGKFADNNTRVVLGVIHSGSGRTALNKLLACVDMPTIPTEILDEIYPELKKIYLSVDTNDEPMTPDLVKIFNAAVGSVVNIIVSYDMGWSKRGNGKSYDSLNGYGTIIGYLSKKILDFGTRNRKCKKCDNGHSPETHSCRKNYQGSAKGMEANVAASLVNESSILKSAGVSVRVVVGDDDSSAISAILQGDAEKIRSSILVIGEHVYGNHENCGAWCQKEMKKHTITLTNEPLRLALNELLMKYACNSTKFSVAATSQLNEIFNGIVAHKMPKIQCHSLTASGDYRVASAVLNFNDGESYLMNMEKKLGMDPGTYTSKFAMFLDSIRHQRSIKIKTRETKRRRIMLTEEREKLRQKNEKVEGVQYQRNCGIEITADCIQVVAEIAFDINELDVPKISDDCQIVYFDLETSGFAKTADILQIAARCDNRSFSVNINPTQPIHQKIRRIGNLDIDAWSLDAWDSIRRMMNELFALNSH
;
A
#
# COMPACT_ATOMS: atom_id res chain seq x y z
N MET A 1 34.88 12.97 21.21
CA MET A 1 35.69 13.30 20.01
C MET A 1 35.48 14.76 19.59
N PRO A 2 36.51 15.63 19.53
CA PRO A 2 36.33 17.09 19.62
C PRO A 2 35.89 17.84 18.35
N ASN A 3 35.33 17.19 17.31
CA ASN A 3 35.06 17.88 16.04
C ASN A 3 33.86 17.32 15.22
N GLN A 4 32.94 16.62 15.89
CA GLN A 4 31.75 16.06 15.26
C GLN A 4 30.47 16.72 15.78
N ILE A 5 29.60 17.13 14.85
CA ILE A 5 28.30 17.78 15.10
C ILE A 5 27.20 16.80 14.67
N LYS A 6 26.11 16.73 15.45
CA LYS A 6 24.97 15.87 15.12
C LYS A 6 24.10 16.55 14.05
N PHE A 7 24.06 15.99 12.84
CA PHE A 7 23.24 16.47 11.72
C PHE A 7 22.38 15.33 11.16
N LYS A 8 21.05 15.54 11.09
CA LYS A 8 20.05 14.53 10.67
C LYS A 8 20.21 13.18 11.39
N GLY A 9 20.45 13.23 12.70
CA GLY A 9 20.56 12.05 13.56
C GLY A 9 21.90 11.31 13.49
N ARG A 10 22.90 11.81 12.75
CA ARG A 10 24.25 11.20 12.65
C ARG A 10 25.33 12.19 13.10
N PHE A 11 26.41 11.69 13.68
CA PHE A 11 27.59 12.51 13.99
C PHE A 11 28.41 12.72 12.72
N VAL A 12 28.61 13.98 12.34
CA VAL A 12 29.30 14.39 11.11
C VAL A 12 30.41 15.36 11.46
N LYS A 13 31.60 15.21 10.88
CA LYS A 13 32.70 16.16 11.09
C LYS A 13 32.27 17.56 10.62
N LYS A 14 32.54 18.61 11.43
CA LYS A 14 32.15 20.00 11.14
C LYS A 14 32.54 20.43 9.72
N LYS A 15 33.76 20.10 9.28
CA LYS A 15 34.27 20.37 7.91
C LYS A 15 33.39 19.78 6.79
N VAL A 16 32.83 18.59 6.98
CA VAL A 16 31.95 17.94 5.99
C VAL A 16 30.59 18.65 5.94
N LEU A 17 30.09 19.06 7.10
CA LEU A 17 28.85 19.81 7.21
C LEU A 17 28.97 21.21 6.60
N ASP A 18 30.07 21.92 6.85
CA ASP A 18 30.35 23.23 6.27
C ASP A 18 30.49 23.14 4.73
N THR A 19 31.13 22.08 4.23
CA THR A 19 31.23 21.82 2.78
C THR A 19 29.85 21.55 2.17
N TYR A 20 29.00 20.79 2.87
CA TYR A 20 27.62 20.54 2.45
C TYR A 20 26.80 21.84 2.38
N PHE A 21 26.90 22.71 3.39
CA PHE A 21 26.20 24.00 3.41
C PHE A 21 26.70 24.93 2.30
N LYS A 22 28.03 25.07 2.12
CA LYS A 22 28.62 25.85 1.01
C LYS A 22 28.14 25.34 -0.36
N ARG A 23 28.08 24.03 -0.57
CA ARG A 23 27.60 23.43 -1.84
C ARG A 23 26.10 23.67 -2.05
N SER A 24 25.30 23.59 -0.99
CA SER A 24 23.86 23.89 -1.04
C SER A 24 23.60 25.36 -1.35
N GLU A 25 24.41 26.27 -0.81
CA GLU A 25 24.31 27.71 -1.02
C GLU A 25 24.73 28.08 -2.45
N ASN A 26 25.84 27.53 -2.94
CA ASN A 26 26.26 27.67 -4.34
C ASN A 26 25.20 27.17 -5.33
N MET A 27 24.53 26.05 -5.05
CA MET A 27 23.42 25.57 -5.89
C MET A 27 22.19 26.50 -5.84
N ARG A 28 21.90 27.12 -4.68
CA ARG A 28 20.83 28.12 -4.57
C ARG A 28 21.16 29.38 -5.39
N VAL A 29 22.40 29.87 -5.32
CA VAL A 29 22.89 31.01 -6.09
C VAL A 29 22.85 30.70 -7.58
N GLN A 30 23.33 29.54 -8.02
CA GLN A 30 23.25 29.12 -9.42
C GLN A 30 21.80 29.04 -9.94
N ARG A 31 20.86 28.53 -9.13
CA ARG A 31 19.44 28.50 -9.50
C ARG A 31 18.82 29.90 -9.57
N LYS A 32 19.18 30.81 -8.65
CA LYS A 32 18.76 32.22 -8.71
C LYS A 32 19.33 32.90 -9.97
N ASN A 33 20.61 32.68 -10.29
CA ASN A 33 21.26 33.24 -11.47
C ASN A 33 20.71 32.66 -12.78
N MET A 34 20.39 31.36 -12.85
CA MET A 34 19.69 30.79 -14.00
C MET A 34 18.29 31.38 -14.15
N ARG A 35 17.57 31.59 -13.04
CA ARG A 35 16.22 32.17 -13.06
C ARG A 35 16.25 33.66 -13.44
N SER A 36 17.22 34.44 -12.96
CA SER A 36 17.41 35.83 -13.38
C SER A 36 17.83 35.92 -14.84
N LYS A 37 18.70 35.00 -15.31
CA LYS A 37 19.09 34.90 -16.73
C LYS A 37 17.92 34.50 -17.65
N LEU A 38 17.00 33.66 -17.16
CA LEU A 38 15.73 33.34 -17.85
C LEU A 38 14.73 34.50 -17.85
N LEU A 39 14.75 35.35 -16.82
CA LEU A 39 13.92 36.56 -16.77
C LEU A 39 14.50 37.70 -17.61
N SER A 40 15.82 37.84 -17.68
CA SER A 40 16.50 38.88 -18.46
C SER A 40 16.52 38.59 -19.96
N THR A 41 16.39 37.32 -20.39
CA THR A 41 16.25 36.95 -21.81
C THR A 41 14.86 37.26 -22.40
N LYS A 42 13.92 37.78 -21.60
CA LYS A 42 12.60 38.23 -22.10
C LYS A 42 12.54 39.67 -22.61
N LEU A 43 13.63 40.44 -22.57
CA LEU A 43 13.61 41.86 -22.95
C LEU A 43 14.94 42.29 -23.61
N GLU A 44 15.17 41.93 -24.86
CA GLU A 44 15.92 42.78 -25.81
C GLU A 44 15.40 42.51 -27.24
N PRO A 45 15.02 43.55 -28.02
CA PRO A 45 14.70 43.41 -29.42
C PRO A 45 16.00 43.32 -30.23
N LYS A 46 16.20 42.23 -30.98
CA LYS A 46 17.23 42.19 -32.03
C LYS A 46 16.62 42.65 -33.35
N GLU A 47 17.13 43.77 -33.86
CA GLU A 47 16.91 44.24 -35.23
C GLU A 47 17.79 43.51 -36.26
N SER A 48 17.31 43.52 -37.51
CA SER A 48 17.88 43.06 -38.79
C SER A 48 17.90 41.54 -39.03
N GLU A 49 17.50 40.98 -40.18
CA GLU A 49 16.97 41.52 -41.44
C GLU A 49 16.18 40.41 -42.18
N VAL A 50 15.22 40.88 -42.98
CA VAL A 50 14.16 40.23 -43.79
C VAL A 50 14.48 38.87 -44.46
N ILE A 51 13.71 37.86 -44.06
CA ILE A 51 12.84 37.06 -44.97
C ILE A 51 11.48 36.99 -44.28
N THR A 52 10.50 37.77 -44.75
CA THR A 52 9.14 37.81 -44.18
C THR A 52 8.32 36.60 -44.62
N GLU A 53 8.66 35.42 -44.10
CA GLU A 53 7.66 34.38 -43.95
C GLU A 53 6.65 34.87 -42.90
N LYS A 54 5.37 34.97 -43.28
CA LYS A 54 4.28 35.25 -42.32
C LYS A 54 4.35 34.18 -41.23
N LYS A 55 4.92 34.53 -40.07
CA LYS A 55 4.95 33.63 -38.92
C LYS A 55 3.50 33.31 -38.56
N ASN A 56 3.11 32.04 -38.68
CA ASN A 56 1.77 31.61 -38.32
C ASN A 56 1.48 32.04 -36.88
N VAL A 57 0.40 32.80 -36.69
CA VAL A 57 0.02 33.37 -35.38
C VAL A 57 -0.27 32.25 -34.37
N VAL A 58 -0.99 31.23 -34.81
CA VAL A 58 -1.22 30.00 -34.06
C VAL A 58 -0.13 29.00 -34.40
N GLN A 59 0.61 28.54 -33.38
CA GLN A 59 1.69 27.57 -33.53
C GLN A 59 1.31 26.22 -32.92
N GLY A 60 1.68 25.14 -33.60
CA GLY A 60 1.40 23.77 -33.17
C GLY A 60 -0.09 23.39 -33.24
N SER A 61 -0.47 22.38 -32.46
CA SER A 61 -1.79 21.75 -32.46
C SER A 61 -2.71 22.31 -31.37
N ARG A 62 -4.03 22.27 -31.61
CA ARG A 62 -5.06 22.68 -30.63
C ARG A 62 -6.10 21.59 -30.44
N ILE A 63 -6.63 21.47 -29.22
CA ILE A 63 -7.81 20.68 -28.91
C ILE A 63 -9.01 21.62 -28.94
N VAL A 64 -9.94 21.38 -29.85
CA VAL A 64 -11.13 22.22 -30.03
C VAL A 64 -12.39 21.37 -29.85
N ASN A 65 -13.44 21.98 -29.30
CA ASN A 65 -14.78 21.41 -29.45
C ASN A 65 -15.31 21.90 -30.79
N VAL A 66 -15.52 20.98 -31.74
CA VAL A 66 -15.85 21.31 -33.13
C VAL A 66 -17.19 22.04 -33.24
N GLU A 67 -18.21 21.60 -32.50
CA GLU A 67 -19.55 22.20 -32.51
C GLU A 67 -19.51 23.62 -31.92
N GLU A 68 -18.88 23.76 -30.76
CA GLU A 68 -18.72 25.05 -30.09
C GLU A 68 -17.89 26.03 -30.94
N LEU A 69 -16.80 25.55 -31.53
CA LEU A 69 -15.97 26.37 -32.41
C LEU A 69 -16.78 26.84 -33.62
N ALA A 70 -17.51 25.95 -34.28
CA ALA A 70 -18.35 26.30 -35.43
C ALA A 70 -19.37 27.39 -35.08
N ASN A 71 -20.06 27.26 -33.94
CA ASN A 71 -21.00 28.27 -33.45
C ASN A 71 -20.33 29.62 -33.17
N ASN A 72 -19.08 29.61 -32.73
CA ASN A 72 -18.31 30.82 -32.42
C ASN A 72 -17.62 31.45 -33.65
N MET A 73 -17.61 30.80 -34.81
CA MET A 73 -16.96 31.27 -36.04
C MET A 73 -17.81 32.27 -36.85
N ILE A 74 -18.57 33.11 -36.15
CA ILE A 74 -19.47 34.12 -36.73
C ILE A 74 -19.02 35.51 -36.26
N CYS A 75 -18.91 36.46 -37.19
CA CYS A 75 -18.48 37.81 -36.87
C CYS A 75 -19.50 38.54 -35.99
N SER A 76 -19.07 39.02 -34.83
CA SER A 76 -19.89 39.79 -33.87
C SER A 76 -20.46 41.09 -34.42
N ASN A 77 -19.91 41.63 -35.51
CA ASN A 77 -20.29 42.93 -36.05
C ASN A 77 -21.22 42.84 -37.27
N CYS A 78 -21.05 41.84 -38.13
CA CYS A 78 -21.80 41.72 -39.38
C CYS A 78 -22.42 40.34 -39.63
N ASN A 79 -22.27 39.43 -38.68
CA ASN A 79 -22.82 38.08 -38.69
C ASN A 79 -22.39 37.20 -39.88
N ASP A 80 -21.26 37.57 -40.51
CA ASP A 80 -20.65 36.80 -41.60
C ASP A 80 -19.68 35.75 -41.06
N ASP A 81 -19.45 34.69 -41.83
CA ASP A 81 -18.56 33.61 -41.44
C ASP A 81 -17.11 34.11 -41.32
N LEU A 82 -16.42 33.66 -40.26
CA LEU A 82 -15.02 33.98 -40.02
C LEU A 82 -14.12 32.94 -40.70
N VAL A 83 -12.93 33.37 -41.13
CA VAL A 83 -11.95 32.51 -41.78
C VAL A 83 -10.73 32.33 -40.88
N LEU A 84 -10.36 31.07 -40.57
CA LEU A 84 -9.23 30.75 -39.68
C LEU A 84 -7.88 31.32 -40.16
N ARG A 85 -7.71 31.53 -41.46
CA ARG A 85 -6.49 32.18 -42.02
C ARG A 85 -6.32 33.63 -41.55
N ASN A 86 -7.38 34.27 -41.06
CA ASN A 86 -7.39 35.65 -40.60
C ASN A 86 -7.28 35.79 -39.07
N ILE A 87 -6.78 34.74 -38.39
CA ILE A 87 -6.39 34.85 -36.99
C ILE A 87 -5.19 35.80 -36.89
N ILE A 88 -5.36 36.88 -36.13
CA ILE A 88 -4.33 37.91 -35.92
C ILE A 88 -3.69 37.84 -34.53
N ARG A 89 -4.38 37.22 -33.56
CA ARG A 89 -3.87 36.98 -32.21
C ARG A 89 -4.48 35.71 -31.62
N GLU A 90 -3.72 35.02 -30.79
CA GLU A 90 -4.20 33.95 -29.93
C GLU A 90 -3.84 34.23 -28.48
N ASP A 91 -4.84 34.16 -27.60
CA ASP A 91 -4.67 34.19 -26.15
C ASP A 91 -4.91 32.75 -25.63
N THR A 92 -3.84 32.06 -25.21
CA THR A 92 -3.90 30.65 -24.76
C THR A 92 -4.12 30.53 -23.24
N GLU A 93 -5.07 29.70 -22.83
CA GLU A 93 -5.35 29.35 -21.43
C GLU A 93 -5.29 27.83 -21.27
N GLY A 94 -4.08 27.27 -21.13
CA GLY A 94 -3.89 25.81 -21.13
C GLY A 94 -4.24 25.23 -22.50
N LEU A 95 -5.20 24.30 -22.54
CA LEU A 95 -5.70 23.68 -23.78
C LEU A 95 -6.82 24.48 -24.45
N HIS A 96 -7.31 25.53 -23.78
CA HIS A 96 -8.27 26.46 -24.36
C HIS A 96 -7.55 27.60 -25.07
N SER A 97 -8.16 28.12 -26.13
CA SER A 97 -7.63 29.27 -26.86
C SER A 97 -8.74 30.24 -27.21
N CYS A 98 -8.42 31.53 -27.15
CA CYS A 98 -9.25 32.61 -27.62
C CYS A 98 -8.55 33.26 -28.82
N TRP A 99 -9.13 33.11 -30.00
CA TRP A 99 -8.60 33.69 -31.23
C TRP A 99 -9.24 35.03 -31.49
N CYS A 100 -8.43 36.03 -31.82
CA CYS A 100 -8.93 37.27 -32.41
C CYS A 100 -8.86 37.11 -33.93
N ILE A 101 -10.02 37.06 -34.57
CA ILE A 101 -10.14 36.87 -36.02
C ILE A 101 -10.64 38.17 -36.64
N LYS A 102 -9.95 38.63 -37.69
CA LYS A 102 -10.38 39.78 -38.48
C LYS A 102 -11.38 39.31 -39.55
N CYS A 103 -12.58 39.89 -39.55
CA CYS A 103 -13.59 39.64 -40.57
C CYS A 103 -13.19 40.28 -41.92
N GLU A 104 -13.33 39.56 -43.02
CA GLU A 104 -13.00 40.06 -44.36
C GLU A 104 -13.98 41.13 -44.84
N LYS A 105 -15.26 40.99 -44.48
CA LYS A 105 -16.34 41.85 -44.95
C LYS A 105 -16.37 43.21 -44.25
N CYS A 106 -16.39 43.23 -42.92
CA CYS A 106 -16.54 44.46 -42.14
C CYS A 106 -15.24 44.96 -41.48
N ASN A 107 -14.12 44.23 -41.64
CA ASN A 107 -12.84 44.49 -40.95
C ASN A 107 -12.91 44.49 -39.41
N GLY A 108 -14.06 44.13 -38.82
CA GLY A 108 -14.22 43.97 -37.38
C GLY A 108 -13.40 42.81 -36.84
N ILE A 109 -12.99 42.92 -35.57
CA ILE A 109 -12.25 41.87 -34.86
C ILE A 109 -13.22 41.17 -33.91
N THR A 110 -13.38 39.87 -34.10
CA THR A 110 -14.23 39.04 -33.23
C THR A 110 -13.36 38.10 -32.41
N LYS A 111 -13.70 37.93 -31.13
CA LYS A 111 -13.08 36.94 -30.24
C LYS A 111 -13.81 35.61 -30.39
N VAL A 112 -13.08 34.57 -30.76
CA VAL A 112 -13.60 33.23 -31.00
C VAL A 112 -12.98 32.27 -30.00
N HIS A 113 -13.82 31.59 -29.23
CA HIS A 113 -13.40 30.60 -28.25
C HIS A 113 -13.36 29.21 -28.88
N THR A 114 -12.27 28.46 -28.65
CA THR A 114 -12.09 27.11 -29.23
C THR A 114 -12.84 26.00 -28.50
N GLY A 115 -13.47 26.32 -27.39
CA GLY A 115 -14.25 25.39 -26.59
C GLY A 115 -15.14 26.12 -25.58
N LYS A 116 -16.01 25.36 -24.93
CA LYS A 116 -17.03 25.89 -24.02
C LYS A 116 -16.35 26.45 -22.78
N VAL A 117 -16.68 27.71 -22.46
CA VAL A 117 -16.23 28.38 -21.24
C VAL A 117 -17.44 28.57 -20.35
N ARG A 118 -17.43 27.92 -19.19
CA ARG A 118 -18.49 28.00 -18.20
C ARG A 118 -18.11 28.98 -17.09
N VAL A 119 -19.13 29.62 -16.53
CA VAL A 119 -19.01 30.48 -15.35
C VAL A 119 -19.52 29.69 -14.15
N ALA A 120 -18.65 29.50 -13.16
CA ALA A 120 -19.01 28.92 -11.86
C ALA A 120 -18.80 29.96 -10.76
N GLU A 121 -19.31 29.68 -9.55
CA GLU A 121 -19.14 30.55 -8.38
C GLU A 121 -17.67 30.91 -8.09
N THR A 122 -16.76 29.99 -8.41
CA THR A 122 -15.32 30.12 -8.12
C THR A 122 -14.51 30.73 -9.27
N GLY A 123 -15.12 31.02 -10.43
CA GLY A 123 -14.42 31.60 -11.57
C GLY A 123 -14.95 31.13 -12.94
N LYS A 124 -14.20 31.46 -13.99
CA LYS A 124 -14.46 31.00 -15.36
C LYS A 124 -13.53 29.85 -15.69
N PHE A 125 -14.07 28.81 -16.32
CA PHE A 125 -13.33 27.60 -16.61
C PHE A 125 -13.65 27.11 -18.01
N ALA A 126 -12.61 26.71 -18.74
CA ALA A 126 -12.77 26.03 -20.01
C ALA A 126 -12.95 24.52 -19.80
N ASP A 127 -14.00 23.95 -20.39
CA ASP A 127 -14.37 22.53 -20.21
C ASP A 127 -13.24 21.58 -20.62
N ASN A 128 -12.49 21.92 -21.68
CA ASN A 128 -11.37 21.11 -22.15
C ASN A 128 -10.27 20.97 -21.08
N ASN A 129 -9.97 22.06 -20.36
CA ASN A 129 -9.00 22.03 -19.26
C ASN A 129 -9.52 21.16 -18.11
N THR A 130 -10.78 21.37 -17.70
CA THR A 130 -11.41 20.60 -16.61
C THR A 130 -11.45 19.10 -16.92
N ARG A 131 -11.88 18.71 -18.13
CA ARG A 131 -11.92 17.31 -18.57
C ARG A 131 -10.55 16.67 -18.55
N VAL A 132 -9.52 17.34 -19.05
CA VAL A 132 -8.15 16.79 -19.04
C VAL A 132 -7.60 16.66 -17.62
N VAL A 133 -7.88 17.62 -16.74
CA VAL A 133 -7.49 17.52 -15.32
C VAL A 133 -8.20 16.34 -14.65
N LEU A 134 -9.50 16.15 -14.88
CA LEU A 134 -10.24 14.97 -14.42
C LEU A 134 -9.61 13.67 -14.95
N GLY A 135 -9.28 13.62 -16.24
CA GLY A 135 -8.63 12.47 -16.89
C GLY A 135 -7.26 12.14 -16.29
N VAL A 136 -6.47 13.15 -15.93
CA VAL A 136 -5.15 12.97 -15.28
C VAL A 136 -5.29 12.41 -13.85
N ILE A 137 -6.27 12.88 -13.09
CA ILE A 137 -6.57 12.32 -11.77
C ILE A 137 -7.06 10.87 -11.92
N HIS A 138 -8.00 10.67 -12.83
CA HIS A 138 -8.66 9.40 -13.10
C HIS A 138 -7.66 8.30 -13.50
N SER A 139 -6.72 8.62 -14.39
CA SER A 139 -5.67 7.72 -14.90
C SER A 139 -4.45 7.55 -13.99
N GLY A 140 -4.42 8.23 -12.83
CA GLY A 140 -3.27 8.18 -11.94
C GLY A 140 -2.00 8.90 -12.43
N SER A 141 -2.11 9.65 -13.53
CA SER A 141 -1.01 10.44 -14.09
C SER A 141 -0.81 11.76 -13.34
N GLY A 142 0.36 12.37 -13.43
CA GLY A 142 0.63 13.71 -12.89
C GLY A 142 0.74 14.77 -13.98
N ARG A 143 0.72 16.07 -13.60
CA ARG A 143 0.89 17.20 -14.54
C ARG A 143 2.11 17.06 -15.44
N THR A 144 3.23 16.60 -14.90
CA THR A 144 4.45 16.38 -15.69
C THR A 144 4.26 15.33 -16.77
N ALA A 145 3.54 14.24 -16.48
CA ALA A 145 3.24 13.20 -17.47
C ALA A 145 2.29 13.75 -18.55
N LEU A 146 1.27 14.50 -18.16
CA LEU A 146 0.37 15.19 -19.09
C LEU A 146 1.15 16.14 -20.00
N ASN A 147 1.96 17.04 -19.45
CA ASN A 147 2.67 18.03 -20.24
C ASN A 147 3.72 17.39 -21.16
N LYS A 148 4.29 16.23 -20.80
CA LYS A 148 5.11 15.44 -21.72
C LYS A 148 4.28 14.93 -22.90
N LEU A 149 3.11 14.36 -22.64
CA LEU A 149 2.20 13.90 -23.68
C LEU A 149 1.80 15.04 -24.62
N LEU A 150 1.36 16.18 -24.06
CA LEU A 150 0.96 17.37 -24.82
C LEU A 150 2.11 17.93 -25.65
N ALA A 151 3.32 18.00 -25.09
CA ALA A 151 4.50 18.46 -25.84
C ALA A 151 4.86 17.50 -27.00
N CYS A 152 4.69 16.19 -26.83
CA CYS A 152 4.94 15.21 -27.89
C CYS A 152 3.97 15.34 -29.07
N VAL A 153 2.76 15.87 -28.85
CA VAL A 153 1.77 16.14 -29.90
C VAL A 153 1.72 17.61 -30.31
N ASP A 154 2.77 18.37 -29.94
CA ASP A 154 2.94 19.79 -30.25
C ASP A 154 1.76 20.68 -29.79
N MET A 155 1.22 20.41 -28.60
CA MET A 155 0.13 21.17 -27.98
C MET A 155 0.61 22.06 -26.82
N PRO A 156 -0.10 23.17 -26.52
CA PRO A 156 0.15 23.97 -25.33
C PRO A 156 0.09 23.13 -24.05
N THR A 157 0.99 23.40 -23.11
CA THR A 157 1.04 22.69 -21.82
C THR A 157 0.03 23.26 -20.82
N ILE A 158 -0.42 22.45 -19.86
CA ILE A 158 -1.24 22.96 -18.75
C ILE A 158 -0.33 23.54 -17.64
N PRO A 159 -0.46 24.85 -17.33
CA PRO A 159 0.25 25.51 -16.24
C PRO A 159 -0.28 25.08 -14.85
N THR A 160 0.44 25.40 -13.77
CA THR A 160 0.05 24.92 -12.42
C THR A 160 -1.14 25.69 -11.88
N GLU A 161 -1.30 26.92 -12.33
CA GLU A 161 -2.33 27.89 -11.98
C GLU A 161 -3.71 27.35 -12.34
N ILE A 162 -3.88 26.83 -13.56
CA ILE A 162 -5.14 26.21 -14.02
C ILE A 162 -5.52 24.98 -13.16
N LEU A 163 -4.53 24.19 -12.71
CA LEU A 163 -4.79 23.08 -11.79
C LEU A 163 -5.20 23.57 -10.40
N ASP A 164 -4.51 24.57 -9.87
CA ASP A 164 -4.83 25.20 -8.58
C ASP A 164 -6.22 25.87 -8.60
N GLU A 165 -6.73 26.29 -9.76
CA GLU A 165 -8.08 26.82 -9.97
C GLU A 165 -9.16 25.73 -10.09
N ILE A 166 -8.91 24.67 -10.86
CA ILE A 166 -9.88 23.57 -11.08
C ILE A 166 -10.03 22.71 -9.81
N TYR A 167 -8.95 22.51 -9.07
CA TYR A 167 -8.94 21.68 -7.87
C TYR A 167 -9.99 22.08 -6.81
N PRO A 168 -10.10 23.35 -6.39
CA PRO A 168 -11.18 23.82 -5.52
C PRO A 168 -12.59 23.45 -6.02
N GLU A 169 -12.81 23.47 -7.34
CA GLU A 169 -14.09 23.11 -7.93
C GLU A 169 -14.40 21.61 -7.77
N LEU A 170 -13.36 20.78 -7.82
CA LEU A 170 -13.44 19.36 -7.48
C LEU A 170 -13.75 19.12 -6.00
N LYS A 171 -13.77 20.13 -5.13
CA LYS A 171 -14.26 19.98 -3.75
C LYS A 171 -15.76 19.63 -3.72
N LYS A 172 -16.53 19.96 -4.78
CA LYS A 172 -17.92 19.47 -4.95
C LYS A 172 -18.03 17.93 -4.99
N ILE A 173 -16.93 17.22 -5.26
CA ILE A 173 -16.82 15.74 -5.11
C ILE A 173 -17.12 15.29 -3.68
N TYR A 174 -16.66 16.05 -2.68
CA TYR A 174 -16.84 15.70 -1.26
C TYR A 174 -18.31 15.78 -0.81
N LEU A 175 -19.07 16.73 -1.37
CA LEU A 175 -20.51 16.91 -1.11
C LEU A 175 -21.38 15.88 -1.83
N SER A 176 -20.75 14.97 -2.57
CA SER A 176 -21.37 14.14 -3.59
C SER A 176 -21.49 12.67 -3.17
N VAL A 177 -21.01 12.34 -1.96
CA VAL A 177 -21.26 11.06 -1.26
C VAL A 177 -22.72 10.96 -0.80
N ASP A 178 -23.50 12.04 -0.95
CA ASP A 178 -24.95 12.03 -0.80
C ASP A 178 -25.57 11.15 -1.88
N THR A 179 -26.24 10.11 -1.42
CA THR A 179 -26.87 9.04 -2.18
C THR A 179 -27.88 9.59 -3.19
N ASN A 180 -27.57 9.46 -4.48
CA ASN A 180 -28.60 9.38 -5.53
C ASN A 180 -28.69 7.94 -6.02
N ASP A 181 -29.26 7.08 -5.17
CA ASP A 181 -30.09 5.96 -5.62
C ASP A 181 -31.51 6.35 -5.20
N GLU A 182 -32.49 6.17 -6.08
CA GLU A 182 -33.87 6.70 -6.04
C GLU A 182 -34.46 6.95 -4.63
N PRO A 183 -35.11 8.11 -4.38
CA PRO A 183 -35.74 8.36 -3.09
C PRO A 183 -36.79 7.28 -2.81
N MET A 184 -36.61 6.53 -1.72
CA MET A 184 -37.69 5.76 -1.11
C MET A 184 -38.91 6.68 -0.98
N THR A 185 -40.07 6.21 -1.43
CA THR A 185 -41.32 6.97 -1.35
C THR A 185 -41.53 7.50 0.08
N PRO A 186 -42.07 8.72 0.28
CA PRO A 186 -42.22 9.34 1.60
C PRO A 186 -42.87 8.43 2.66
N ASP A 187 -43.79 7.56 2.24
CA ASP A 187 -44.47 6.61 3.12
C ASP A 187 -43.56 5.48 3.63
N LEU A 188 -42.65 4.96 2.80
CA LEU A 188 -41.67 3.95 3.20
C LEU A 188 -40.61 4.51 4.15
N VAL A 189 -40.22 5.78 3.98
CA VAL A 189 -39.32 6.50 4.90
C VAL A 189 -39.99 6.68 6.26
N LYS A 190 -41.28 7.03 6.28
CA LYS A 190 -42.07 7.17 7.51
C LYS A 190 -42.20 5.85 8.27
N ILE A 191 -42.51 4.76 7.57
CA ILE A 191 -42.65 3.41 8.14
C ILE A 191 -41.30 2.91 8.66
N PHE A 192 -40.21 3.12 7.90
CA PHE A 192 -38.86 2.73 8.30
C PHE A 192 -38.38 3.49 9.54
N ASN A 193 -38.54 4.81 9.57
CA ASN A 193 -38.14 5.64 10.73
C ASN A 193 -38.98 5.34 11.99
N ALA A 194 -40.25 5.01 11.84
CA ALA A 194 -41.11 4.59 12.95
C ALA A 194 -40.71 3.21 13.51
N ALA A 195 -40.17 2.32 12.68
CA ALA A 195 -39.80 0.95 13.07
C ALA A 195 -38.40 0.84 13.72
N VAL A 196 -37.48 1.78 13.46
CA VAL A 196 -36.05 1.66 13.83
C VAL A 196 -35.62 2.66 14.93
N GLY A 197 -36.44 3.67 15.25
CA GLY A 197 -36.07 4.77 16.15
C GLY A 197 -35.37 5.92 15.41
N SER A 198 -34.92 6.96 16.13
CA SER A 198 -34.33 8.17 15.53
C SER A 198 -32.86 8.05 15.11
N VAL A 199 -32.15 7.01 15.57
CA VAL A 199 -30.73 6.79 15.25
C VAL A 199 -30.51 5.33 14.81
N VAL A 200 -30.03 5.15 13.59
CA VAL A 200 -29.73 3.82 13.04
C VAL A 200 -28.29 3.43 13.36
N ASN A 201 -28.10 2.30 14.04
CA ASN A 201 -26.77 1.75 14.32
C ASN A 201 -26.27 0.89 13.16
N ILE A 202 -25.08 1.20 12.64
CA ILE A 202 -24.47 0.48 11.51
C ILE A 202 -23.15 -0.21 11.88
N ILE A 203 -22.81 -1.20 11.06
CA ILE A 203 -21.52 -1.90 11.08
C ILE A 203 -20.69 -1.37 9.91
N VAL A 204 -19.43 -1.00 10.18
CA VAL A 204 -18.51 -0.51 9.16
C VAL A 204 -17.19 -1.28 9.18
N SER A 205 -16.59 -1.43 8.01
CA SER A 205 -15.19 -1.83 7.87
C SER A 205 -14.32 -0.57 7.82
N TYR A 206 -13.17 -0.59 8.47
CA TYR A 206 -12.20 0.50 8.49
C TYR A 206 -10.82 -0.03 8.15
N ASP A 207 -10.06 0.75 7.40
CA ASP A 207 -8.63 0.52 7.15
C ASP A 207 -7.98 1.85 6.72
N MET A 208 -6.66 1.90 6.86
CA MET A 208 -5.84 3.06 6.57
C MET A 208 -4.75 2.70 5.56
N GLY A 209 -4.70 3.45 4.46
CA GLY A 209 -3.62 3.37 3.49
C GLY A 209 -2.57 4.46 3.69
N TRP A 210 -1.30 4.13 3.41
CA TRP A 210 -0.19 5.11 3.37
C TRP A 210 0.46 5.20 1.99
N SER A 211 0.83 6.42 1.60
CA SER A 211 1.35 6.69 0.26
C SER A 211 2.85 6.42 0.09
N LYS A 212 3.62 6.35 1.19
CA LYS A 212 5.02 5.94 1.12
C LYS A 212 5.12 4.43 0.90
N ARG A 213 5.94 3.99 -0.05
CA ARG A 213 6.28 2.56 -0.17
C ARG A 213 7.10 2.15 1.05
N GLY A 214 6.66 1.12 1.77
CA GLY A 214 7.43 0.54 2.85
C GLY A 214 8.61 -0.20 2.25
N ASN A 215 9.82 0.33 2.34
CA ASN A 215 11.05 -0.40 1.99
C ASN A 215 11.43 -1.41 3.10
N GLY A 216 10.47 -1.85 3.93
CA GLY A 216 10.66 -2.65 5.15
C GLY A 216 11.42 -1.98 6.29
N LYS A 217 12.11 -0.85 6.05
CA LYS A 217 13.07 -0.23 6.99
C LYS A 217 12.61 1.10 7.63
N SER A 218 11.53 1.72 7.14
CA SER A 218 11.00 2.96 7.74
C SER A 218 9.48 3.04 7.60
N TYR A 219 8.75 2.87 8.71
CA TYR A 219 7.29 3.03 8.80
C TYR A 219 6.92 4.48 9.10
N ASP A 220 7.37 5.40 8.24
CA ASP A 220 7.21 6.85 8.44
C ASP A 220 6.73 7.52 7.17
N SER A 221 5.40 7.55 6.99
CA SER A 221 4.71 8.23 5.90
C SER A 221 4.41 9.70 6.27
N LEU A 222 4.41 10.55 5.25
CA LEU A 222 4.01 11.96 5.38
C LEU A 222 2.50 12.15 5.30
N ASN A 223 1.79 11.19 4.72
CA ASN A 223 0.34 11.17 4.68
C ASN A 223 -0.24 9.77 4.77
N GLY A 224 -1.52 9.72 5.10
CA GLY A 224 -2.35 8.54 4.99
C GLY A 224 -3.81 8.92 4.76
N TYR A 225 -4.60 7.92 4.39
CA TYR A 225 -6.01 8.05 4.11
C TYR A 225 -6.75 6.88 4.73
N GLY A 226 -7.82 7.15 5.47
CA GLY A 226 -8.66 6.14 6.07
C GLY A 226 -10.07 6.22 5.52
N THR A 227 -10.74 5.09 5.41
CA THR A 227 -12.11 4.97 4.89
C THR A 227 -12.96 4.13 5.80
N ILE A 228 -14.25 4.48 5.93
CA ILE A 228 -15.26 3.59 6.48
C ILE A 228 -16.17 3.06 5.37
N ILE A 229 -16.32 1.74 5.30
CA ILE A 229 -17.13 1.03 4.30
C ILE A 229 -18.32 0.39 4.99
N GLY A 230 -19.53 0.67 4.53
CA GLY A 230 -20.75 0.11 5.09
C GLY A 230 -20.82 -1.41 4.90
N TYR A 231 -21.10 -2.15 5.97
CA TYR A 231 -21.17 -3.61 5.89
C TYR A 231 -22.28 -4.09 4.95
N LEU A 232 -23.46 -3.46 4.97
CA LEU A 232 -24.58 -3.85 4.10
C LEU A 232 -24.48 -3.22 2.71
N SER A 233 -24.22 -1.91 2.65
CA SER A 233 -24.14 -1.19 1.37
C SER A 233 -22.95 -1.64 0.52
N LYS A 234 -21.87 -2.13 1.15
CA LYS A 234 -20.57 -2.40 0.51
C LYS A 234 -20.00 -1.16 -0.20
N LYS A 235 -20.50 0.04 0.14
CA LYS A 235 -20.06 1.35 -0.36
C LYS A 235 -19.26 2.08 0.72
N ILE A 236 -18.31 2.90 0.31
CA ILE A 236 -17.61 3.85 1.19
C ILE A 236 -18.63 4.89 1.64
N LEU A 237 -18.77 5.05 2.95
CA LEU A 237 -19.70 5.98 3.58
C LEU A 237 -19.04 7.32 3.89
N ASP A 238 -17.78 7.29 4.32
CA ASP A 238 -16.97 8.48 4.59
C ASP A 238 -15.47 8.14 4.52
N PHE A 239 -14.64 9.16 4.33
CA PHE A 239 -13.19 9.04 4.27
C PHE A 239 -12.47 10.28 4.79
N GLY A 240 -11.26 10.09 5.31
CA GLY A 240 -10.44 11.16 5.85
C GLY A 240 -8.99 11.05 5.42
N THR A 241 -8.36 12.18 5.08
CA THR A 241 -6.91 12.25 4.83
C THR A 241 -6.20 12.95 5.98
N ARG A 242 -4.98 12.49 6.28
CA ARG A 242 -4.07 13.13 7.24
C ARG A 242 -2.73 13.37 6.61
N ASN A 243 -2.26 14.61 6.64
CA ASN A 243 -0.97 15.02 6.10
C ASN A 243 -0.18 15.76 7.19
N ARG A 244 1.08 15.33 7.39
CA ARG A 244 2.04 15.97 8.31
C ARG A 244 2.77 17.15 7.71
N LYS A 245 2.68 17.30 6.38
CA LYS A 245 3.40 18.32 5.62
C LYS A 245 2.52 18.91 4.52
N CYS A 246 2.83 20.15 4.17
CA CYS A 246 2.27 20.86 3.03
C CYS A 246 3.42 21.42 2.20
N LYS A 247 3.36 21.27 0.87
CA LYS A 247 4.41 21.74 -0.03
C LYS A 247 4.61 23.25 0.01
N LYS A 248 3.52 24.03 0.12
CA LYS A 248 3.58 25.49 0.21
C LYS A 248 4.21 25.93 1.54
N CYS A 249 3.86 25.27 2.67
CA CYS A 249 4.54 25.50 3.95
C CYS A 249 6.03 25.15 3.93
N ASP A 250 6.41 24.00 3.35
CA ASP A 250 7.83 23.60 3.23
C ASP A 250 8.64 24.61 2.37
N ASN A 251 7.97 25.37 1.50
CA ASN A 251 8.56 26.45 0.71
C ASN A 251 8.60 27.81 1.42
N GLY A 252 8.13 27.90 2.67
CA GLY A 252 8.15 29.13 3.48
C GLY A 252 6.87 29.98 3.43
N HIS A 253 5.78 29.49 2.81
CA HIS A 253 4.49 30.19 2.86
C HIS A 253 3.76 29.89 4.18
N SER A 254 3.21 30.93 4.81
CA SER A 254 2.42 30.78 6.03
C SER A 254 1.12 30.00 5.74
N PRO A 255 0.64 29.12 6.65
CA PRO A 255 -0.56 28.31 6.44
C PRO A 255 -1.81 29.09 6.05
N GLU A 256 -1.92 30.34 6.47
CA GLU A 256 -3.08 31.22 6.26
C GLU A 256 -3.12 31.77 4.81
N THR A 257 -1.99 31.75 4.11
CA THR A 257 -1.86 32.32 2.76
C THR A 257 -2.30 31.37 1.63
N HIS A 258 -2.68 30.14 1.97
CA HIS A 258 -3.05 29.13 0.99
C HIS A 258 -3.97 28.07 1.59
N SER A 259 -4.55 27.22 0.74
CA SER A 259 -5.25 25.99 1.18
C SER A 259 -4.22 24.98 1.74
N CYS A 260 -3.81 25.19 2.99
CA CYS A 260 -2.83 24.37 3.67
C CYS A 260 -3.36 22.95 3.86
N ARG A 261 -2.53 21.96 3.48
CA ARG A 261 -2.89 20.54 3.60
C ARG A 261 -2.36 19.88 4.86
N LYS A 262 -1.51 20.56 5.62
CA LYS A 262 -0.99 20.06 6.90
C LYS A 262 -2.12 20.10 7.94
N ASN A 263 -2.63 18.92 8.30
CA ASN A 263 -3.76 18.77 9.21
C ASN A 263 -3.53 17.70 10.30
N TYR A 264 -2.32 17.15 10.41
CA TYR A 264 -1.98 16.17 11.42
C TYR A 264 -0.62 16.44 12.06
N GLN A 265 -0.57 16.34 13.39
CA GLN A 265 0.64 16.42 14.19
C GLN A 265 0.78 15.09 14.94
N GLY A 266 1.89 14.38 14.75
CA GLY A 266 2.08 13.05 15.31
C GLY A 266 2.92 12.14 14.43
N SER A 267 2.93 10.84 14.74
CA SER A 267 3.61 9.80 13.96
C SER A 267 2.75 9.28 12.82
N ALA A 268 3.36 8.66 11.80
CA ALA A 268 2.59 8.06 10.70
C ALA A 268 1.60 6.98 11.18
N LYS A 269 1.96 6.24 12.24
CA LYS A 269 1.11 5.21 12.87
C LYS A 269 -0.11 5.83 13.56
N GLY A 270 0.08 6.96 14.26
CA GLY A 270 -1.02 7.62 14.97
C GLY A 270 -2.08 8.24 14.06
N MET A 271 -1.80 8.39 12.75
CA MET A 271 -2.80 8.89 11.80
C MET A 271 -4.00 7.96 11.70
N GLU A 272 -3.78 6.65 11.79
CA GLU A 272 -4.82 5.64 11.64
C GLU A 272 -5.88 5.77 12.74
N ALA A 273 -5.47 5.75 14.00
CA ALA A 273 -6.38 5.94 15.12
C ALA A 273 -7.10 7.31 15.07
N ASN A 274 -6.39 8.36 14.64
CA ASN A 274 -6.97 9.70 14.54
C ASN A 274 -8.03 9.82 13.44
N VAL A 275 -7.83 9.18 12.28
CA VAL A 275 -8.84 9.14 11.22
C VAL A 275 -10.01 8.28 11.64
N ALA A 276 -9.77 7.09 12.21
CA ALA A 276 -10.83 6.21 12.70
C ALA A 276 -11.77 6.95 13.67
N ALA A 277 -11.21 7.62 14.69
CA ALA A 277 -11.97 8.36 15.68
C ALA A 277 -12.81 9.49 15.05
N SER A 278 -12.22 10.22 14.09
CA SER A 278 -12.90 11.33 13.41
C SER A 278 -14.04 10.82 12.51
N LEU A 279 -13.84 9.74 11.75
CA LEU A 279 -14.91 9.18 10.90
C LEU A 279 -16.05 8.55 11.71
N VAL A 280 -15.74 7.93 12.85
CA VAL A 280 -16.75 7.26 13.69
C VAL A 280 -17.56 8.26 14.52
N ASN A 281 -16.90 9.27 15.11
CA ASN A 281 -17.54 10.17 16.09
C ASN A 281 -17.89 11.56 15.53
N GLU A 282 -17.17 12.01 14.51
CA GLU A 282 -17.22 13.40 14.03
C GLU A 282 -17.77 13.53 12.62
N SER A 283 -18.02 12.43 11.90
CA SER A 283 -18.54 12.46 10.53
C SER A 283 -19.82 13.28 10.43
N SER A 284 -19.75 14.39 9.69
CA SER A 284 -20.91 15.21 9.37
C SER A 284 -21.90 14.46 8.49
N ILE A 285 -21.41 13.60 7.59
CA ILE A 285 -22.23 12.82 6.66
C ILE A 285 -23.14 11.86 7.46
N LEU A 286 -22.56 11.09 8.38
CA LEU A 286 -23.33 10.14 9.19
C LEU A 286 -24.31 10.86 10.12
N LYS A 287 -23.90 11.98 10.73
CA LYS A 287 -24.77 12.79 11.60
C LYS A 287 -25.96 13.37 10.85
N SER A 288 -25.73 13.92 9.65
CA SER A 288 -26.80 14.44 8.79
C SER A 288 -27.78 13.34 8.34
N ALA A 289 -27.29 12.11 8.17
CA ALA A 289 -28.11 10.95 7.83
C ALA A 289 -28.83 10.31 9.05
N GLY A 290 -28.57 10.76 10.28
CA GLY A 290 -29.14 10.14 11.49
C GLY A 290 -28.58 8.75 11.79
N VAL A 291 -27.34 8.47 11.38
CA VAL A 291 -26.69 7.16 11.48
C VAL A 291 -25.51 7.20 12.45
N SER A 292 -25.37 6.17 13.29
CA SER A 292 -24.23 5.99 14.20
C SER A 292 -23.50 4.68 13.95
N VAL A 293 -22.17 4.70 14.04
CA VAL A 293 -21.37 3.48 13.93
C VAL A 293 -21.36 2.77 15.28
N ARG A 294 -21.84 1.52 15.30
CA ARG A 294 -21.84 0.67 16.49
C ARG A 294 -20.70 -0.33 16.52
N VAL A 295 -20.32 -0.83 15.35
CA VAL A 295 -19.27 -1.85 15.20
C VAL A 295 -18.32 -1.41 14.10
N VAL A 296 -17.03 -1.42 14.42
CA VAL A 296 -15.93 -1.17 13.47
C VAL A 296 -15.16 -2.47 13.29
N VAL A 297 -14.84 -2.79 12.04
CA VAL A 297 -14.12 -4.00 11.65
C VAL A 297 -12.85 -3.56 10.93
N GLY A 298 -11.68 -3.92 11.43
CA GLY A 298 -10.40 -3.58 10.80
C GLY A 298 -9.47 -4.79 10.69
N ASP A 299 -8.31 -4.60 10.08
CA ASP A 299 -7.25 -5.60 10.10
C ASP A 299 -6.62 -5.65 11.50
N ASP A 300 -6.44 -6.87 12.02
CA ASP A 300 -5.75 -7.16 13.27
C ASP A 300 -4.45 -7.89 12.91
N ASP A 301 -3.29 -7.30 13.21
CA ASP A 301 -2.02 -8.03 13.20
C ASP A 301 -2.13 -9.10 14.31
N SER A 302 -2.38 -10.34 13.86
CA SER A 302 -2.65 -11.60 14.58
C SER A 302 -4.14 -11.94 14.83
N SER A 303 -4.60 -12.98 14.10
CA SER A 303 -5.89 -13.72 14.22
C SER A 303 -7.10 -13.29 13.39
N ALA A 304 -6.88 -12.82 12.16
CA ALA A 304 -7.93 -12.73 11.13
C ALA A 304 -8.44 -14.13 10.69
N ILE A 305 -9.44 -14.68 11.38
CA ILE A 305 -10.08 -15.96 11.01
C ILE A 305 -11.44 -15.75 10.33
N SER A 306 -11.42 -16.08 9.04
CA SER A 306 -12.45 -16.38 8.05
C SER A 306 -13.32 -17.61 8.46
N ALA A 307 -14.58 -17.90 8.08
CA ALA A 307 -15.46 -17.51 6.97
C ALA A 307 -16.93 -18.02 7.20
N ILE A 308 -17.92 -17.34 6.58
CA ILE A 308 -19.27 -17.81 6.12
C ILE A 308 -20.44 -17.91 7.14
N LEU A 309 -21.45 -17.04 6.88
CA LEU A 309 -22.91 -17.07 7.13
C LEU A 309 -23.47 -17.34 8.56
N GLN A 310 -24.24 -16.35 9.04
CA GLN A 310 -25.35 -16.45 10.03
C GLN A 310 -25.09 -17.32 11.27
N GLY A 311 -23.95 -17.12 11.93
CA GLY A 311 -23.68 -17.75 13.22
C GLY A 311 -24.60 -17.18 14.31
N ASP A 312 -25.60 -17.95 14.68
CA ASP A 312 -26.24 -17.87 15.99
C ASP A 312 -25.13 -17.84 17.06
N ALA A 313 -25.02 -16.75 17.81
CA ALA A 313 -23.98 -16.58 18.82
C ALA A 313 -23.98 -17.75 19.81
N GLU A 314 -25.15 -18.35 20.04
CA GLU A 314 -25.30 -19.56 20.84
C GLU A 314 -24.63 -20.78 20.20
N LYS A 315 -24.73 -20.96 18.88
CA LYS A 315 -24.03 -22.07 18.18
C LYS A 315 -22.52 -21.91 18.20
N ILE A 316 -22.00 -20.69 18.05
CA ILE A 316 -20.55 -20.41 18.17
C ILE A 316 -20.10 -20.67 19.60
N ARG A 317 -20.84 -20.16 20.59
CA ARG A 317 -20.58 -20.41 22.01
C ARG A 317 -20.50 -21.91 22.27
N SER A 318 -21.53 -22.66 21.89
CA SER A 318 -21.58 -24.12 22.07
C SER A 318 -20.44 -24.84 21.34
N SER A 319 -20.08 -24.40 20.13
CA SER A 319 -18.98 -25.00 19.37
C SER A 319 -17.62 -24.78 20.04
N ILE A 320 -17.34 -23.57 20.55
CA ILE A 320 -16.10 -23.24 21.27
C ILE A 320 -15.95 -24.10 22.53
N LEU A 321 -17.04 -24.30 23.27
CA LEU A 321 -17.03 -25.09 24.50
C LEU A 321 -16.74 -26.57 24.24
N VAL A 322 -17.12 -27.08 23.08
CA VAL A 322 -16.91 -28.49 22.71
C VAL A 322 -15.50 -28.76 22.17
N ILE A 323 -14.72 -27.74 21.77
CA ILE A 323 -13.34 -27.90 21.31
C ILE A 323 -12.46 -28.54 22.41
N GLY A 324 -12.62 -28.08 23.66
CA GLY A 324 -11.87 -28.60 24.79
C GLY A 324 -12.09 -30.10 24.98
N GLU A 325 -13.34 -30.54 24.94
CA GLU A 325 -13.72 -31.96 25.07
C GLU A 325 -13.28 -32.79 23.85
N HIS A 326 -13.36 -32.23 22.63
CA HIS A 326 -12.95 -32.91 21.40
C HIS A 326 -11.45 -33.27 21.40
N VAL A 327 -10.59 -32.38 21.88
CA VAL A 327 -9.12 -32.61 21.94
C VAL A 327 -8.78 -33.73 22.94
N TYR A 328 -9.65 -34.00 23.89
CA TYR A 328 -9.53 -35.06 24.90
C TYR A 328 -10.28 -36.35 24.51
N GLY A 329 -10.73 -36.45 23.25
CA GLY A 329 -11.39 -37.64 22.72
C GLY A 329 -12.86 -37.78 23.11
N ASN A 330 -13.44 -36.78 23.77
CA ASN A 330 -14.87 -36.73 24.06
C ASN A 330 -15.62 -36.08 22.89
N HIS A 331 -16.37 -36.89 22.16
CA HIS A 331 -17.08 -36.48 20.95
C HIS A 331 -18.60 -36.42 21.10
N GLU A 332 -19.14 -36.53 22.33
CA GLU A 332 -20.58 -36.62 22.59
C GLU A 332 -21.36 -35.41 22.04
N ASN A 333 -20.79 -34.21 22.21
CA ASN A 333 -21.42 -32.94 21.82
C ASN A 333 -20.81 -32.32 20.55
N CYS A 334 -19.97 -33.06 19.84
CA CYS A 334 -19.30 -32.59 18.63
C CYS A 334 -20.30 -32.32 17.50
N GLY A 335 -20.24 -31.10 16.94
CA GLY A 335 -21.06 -30.70 15.80
C GLY A 335 -20.55 -31.28 14.46
N ALA A 336 -21.15 -30.83 13.36
CA ALA A 336 -20.87 -31.28 11.99
C ALA A 336 -19.42 -31.09 11.50
N TRP A 337 -18.61 -30.32 12.24
CA TRP A 337 -17.18 -30.13 11.96
C TRP A 337 -16.30 -31.32 12.38
N CYS A 338 -16.80 -32.18 13.26
CA CYS A 338 -16.06 -33.34 13.76
C CYS A 338 -16.07 -34.48 12.72
N GLN A 339 -14.95 -34.64 12.01
CA GLN A 339 -14.74 -35.75 11.09
C GLN A 339 -14.28 -36.99 11.88
N LYS A 340 -15.24 -37.82 12.29
CA LYS A 340 -15.03 -39.03 13.11
C LYS A 340 -14.05 -40.07 12.52
N GLU A 341 -13.51 -39.89 11.30
CA GLU A 341 -12.82 -40.95 10.53
C GLU A 341 -11.42 -40.62 9.95
N MET A 342 -10.73 -39.54 10.34
CA MET A 342 -9.36 -39.33 9.86
C MET A 342 -8.32 -39.92 10.83
N LYS A 343 -7.79 -41.11 10.49
CA LYS A 343 -6.65 -41.82 11.14
C LYS A 343 -5.29 -41.08 11.08
N LYS A 344 -5.27 -39.74 10.93
CA LYS A 344 -4.01 -38.97 10.85
C LYS A 344 -3.90 -38.04 12.06
N HIS A 345 -3.13 -38.50 13.04
CA HIS A 345 -2.53 -37.72 14.12
C HIS A 345 -3.47 -36.95 15.06
N THR A 346 -4.43 -37.63 15.69
CA THR A 346 -5.12 -37.05 16.85
C THR A 346 -4.26 -37.30 18.10
N ILE A 347 -3.54 -36.28 18.56
CA ILE A 347 -2.95 -36.29 19.90
C ILE A 347 -4.15 -36.26 20.86
N THR A 348 -4.44 -37.36 21.53
CA THR A 348 -5.45 -37.40 22.59
C THR A 348 -4.76 -36.94 23.87
N LEU A 349 -5.08 -35.73 24.33
CA LEU A 349 -4.55 -35.25 25.59
C LEU A 349 -5.23 -35.99 26.76
N THR A 350 -4.47 -36.29 27.82
CA THR A 350 -4.96 -37.03 28.99
C THR A 350 -4.76 -36.26 30.30
N ASN A 351 -4.14 -35.07 30.25
CA ASN A 351 -3.84 -34.27 31.43
C ASN A 351 -5.06 -33.44 31.87
N GLU A 352 -5.65 -33.80 33.01
CA GLU A 352 -6.83 -33.14 33.58
C GLU A 352 -6.63 -31.66 33.98
N PRO A 353 -5.54 -31.27 34.68
CA PRO A 353 -5.26 -29.86 34.94
C PRO A 353 -5.22 -29.00 33.67
N LEU A 354 -4.61 -29.52 32.60
CA LEU A 354 -4.57 -28.85 31.30
C LEU A 354 -5.97 -28.76 30.66
N ARG A 355 -6.83 -29.75 30.87
CA ARG A 355 -8.21 -29.75 30.36
C ARG A 355 -9.02 -28.64 31.01
N LEU A 356 -8.89 -28.48 32.33
CA LEU A 356 -9.54 -27.42 33.10
C LEU A 356 -9.06 -26.03 32.67
N ALA A 357 -7.75 -25.83 32.53
CA ALA A 357 -7.18 -24.56 32.07
C ALA A 357 -7.61 -24.21 30.63
N LEU A 358 -7.67 -25.21 29.75
CA LEU A 358 -8.15 -25.05 28.38
C LEU A 358 -9.64 -24.69 28.35
N ASN A 359 -10.47 -25.37 29.15
CA ASN A 359 -11.91 -25.08 29.24
C ASN A 359 -12.17 -23.68 29.82
N GLU A 360 -11.39 -23.24 30.82
CA GLU A 360 -11.49 -21.87 31.36
C GLU A 360 -11.12 -20.82 30.30
N LEU A 361 -10.07 -21.07 29.52
CA LEU A 361 -9.68 -20.20 28.42
C LEU A 361 -10.77 -20.14 27.35
N LEU A 362 -11.26 -21.29 26.88
CA LEU A 362 -12.31 -21.38 25.86
C LEU A 362 -13.62 -20.74 26.34
N MET A 363 -13.95 -20.82 27.63
CA MET A 363 -15.09 -20.10 28.22
C MET A 363 -14.98 -18.59 28.06
N LYS A 364 -13.78 -18.00 28.23
CA LYS A 364 -13.56 -16.55 28.00
C LYS A 364 -13.85 -16.15 26.55
N TYR A 365 -13.51 -17.02 25.59
CA TYR A 365 -13.85 -16.82 24.17
C TYR A 365 -15.35 -17.05 23.90
N ALA A 366 -15.95 -18.09 24.49
CA ALA A 366 -17.37 -18.40 24.33
C ALA A 366 -18.30 -17.28 24.85
N CYS A 367 -17.91 -16.62 25.96
CA CYS A 367 -18.60 -15.43 26.48
C CYS A 367 -18.53 -14.21 25.55
N ASN A 368 -17.57 -14.19 24.61
CA ASN A 368 -17.42 -13.16 23.57
C ASN A 368 -17.93 -13.63 22.20
N SER A 369 -18.71 -14.72 22.13
CA SER A 369 -19.27 -15.31 20.89
C SER A 369 -19.96 -14.31 19.95
N THR A 370 -20.54 -13.23 20.47
CA THR A 370 -21.15 -12.14 19.69
C THR A 370 -20.13 -11.30 18.90
N LYS A 371 -18.89 -11.19 19.38
CA LYS A 371 -17.79 -10.57 18.62
C LYS A 371 -17.31 -11.48 17.49
N PHE A 372 -17.39 -12.79 17.72
CA PHE A 372 -17.02 -13.82 16.74
C PHE A 372 -18.14 -14.15 15.74
N SER A 373 -19.38 -13.67 15.97
CA SER A 373 -20.52 -13.93 15.09
C SER A 373 -20.68 -12.93 13.94
N VAL A 374 -20.00 -11.77 14.00
CA VAL A 374 -20.05 -10.76 12.94
C VAL A 374 -18.95 -11.01 11.92
N ALA A 375 -19.30 -11.69 10.82
CA ALA A 375 -18.38 -11.97 9.72
C ALA A 375 -18.17 -10.74 8.81
N ALA A 376 -17.35 -9.80 9.24
CA ALA A 376 -16.97 -8.67 8.41
C ALA A 376 -15.54 -8.84 7.84
N THR A 377 -15.40 -8.52 6.56
CA THR A 377 -14.17 -8.78 5.79
C THR A 377 -13.52 -7.46 5.39
N SER A 378 -12.22 -7.31 5.64
CA SER A 378 -11.41 -6.19 5.16
C SER A 378 -11.08 -6.24 3.66
N GLN A 379 -11.52 -7.28 2.94
CA GLN A 379 -11.24 -7.45 1.51
C GLN A 379 -11.68 -6.25 0.64
N LEU A 380 -12.71 -5.52 1.05
CA LEU A 380 -13.14 -4.29 0.37
C LEU A 380 -12.14 -3.15 0.55
N ASN A 381 -11.49 -3.08 1.72
CA ASN A 381 -10.42 -2.13 1.98
C ASN A 381 -9.22 -2.42 1.06
N GLU A 382 -8.85 -3.69 0.89
CA GLU A 382 -7.80 -4.08 -0.06
C GLU A 382 -8.13 -3.70 -1.51
N ILE A 383 -9.38 -3.88 -1.93
CA ILE A 383 -9.83 -3.43 -3.25
C ILE A 383 -9.70 -1.91 -3.36
N PHE A 384 -10.17 -1.16 -2.35
CA PHE A 384 -10.09 0.29 -2.34
C PHE A 384 -8.63 0.79 -2.35
N ASN A 385 -7.76 0.22 -1.51
CA ASN A 385 -6.33 0.51 -1.48
C ASN A 385 -5.68 0.25 -2.84
N GLY A 386 -6.13 -0.79 -3.56
CA GLY A 386 -5.74 -1.04 -4.95
C GLY A 386 -6.14 0.09 -5.91
N ILE A 387 -7.37 0.60 -5.81
CA ILE A 387 -7.84 1.74 -6.62
C ILE A 387 -7.04 3.01 -6.27
N VAL A 388 -6.82 3.29 -4.99
CA VAL A 388 -6.01 4.44 -4.58
C VAL A 388 -4.57 4.29 -5.07
N ALA A 389 -3.97 3.10 -5.02
CA ALA A 389 -2.64 2.85 -5.54
C ALA A 389 -2.54 3.07 -7.07
N HIS A 390 -3.64 2.84 -7.81
CA HIS A 390 -3.72 3.15 -9.24
C HIS A 390 -3.81 4.66 -9.49
N LYS A 391 -4.70 5.37 -8.78
CA LYS A 391 -4.92 6.82 -8.97
C LYS A 391 -3.86 7.71 -8.29
N MET A 392 -3.20 7.20 -7.27
CA MET A 392 -2.12 7.84 -6.53
C MET A 392 -0.94 6.88 -6.36
N PRO A 393 -0.19 6.60 -7.44
CA PRO A 393 0.93 5.66 -7.41
C PRO A 393 2.01 6.08 -6.39
N LYS A 394 2.48 5.14 -5.57
CA LYS A 394 3.51 5.40 -4.53
C LYS A 394 4.87 5.88 -5.09
N ILE A 395 5.09 5.76 -6.41
CA ILE A 395 6.28 6.27 -7.10
C ILE A 395 6.25 7.80 -7.29
N GLN A 396 5.06 8.42 -7.24
CA GLN A 396 4.88 9.86 -7.34
C GLN A 396 4.40 10.44 -6.02
N CYS A 397 5.03 11.53 -5.57
CA CYS A 397 4.62 12.21 -4.34
C CYS A 397 3.49 13.23 -4.64
N HIS A 398 2.24 12.79 -4.48
CA HIS A 398 1.05 13.66 -4.54
C HIS A 398 0.62 14.19 -3.16
N SER A 399 1.09 13.53 -2.11
CA SER A 399 0.78 13.68 -0.68
C SER A 399 0.98 15.06 -0.06
N LEU A 400 1.69 15.97 -0.72
CA LEU A 400 2.04 17.28 -0.17
C LEU A 400 1.19 18.42 -0.77
N THR A 401 0.22 18.07 -1.62
CA THR A 401 -0.60 18.99 -2.39
C THR A 401 -2.05 18.53 -2.40
N ALA A 402 -2.98 19.42 -2.76
CA ALA A 402 -4.40 19.10 -2.85
C ALA A 402 -4.70 17.96 -3.84
N SER A 403 -3.84 17.74 -4.85
CA SER A 403 -3.89 16.60 -5.78
C SER A 403 -4.05 15.25 -5.08
N GLY A 404 -3.39 15.05 -3.93
CA GLY A 404 -3.51 13.80 -3.16
C GLY A 404 -4.94 13.56 -2.68
N ASP A 405 -5.55 14.57 -2.09
CA ASP A 405 -6.93 14.51 -1.57
C ASP A 405 -7.94 14.22 -2.69
N TYR A 406 -7.84 14.88 -3.85
CA TYR A 406 -8.74 14.64 -4.98
C TYR A 406 -8.57 13.26 -5.62
N ARG A 407 -7.37 12.67 -5.57
CA ARG A 407 -7.14 11.30 -6.06
C ARG A 407 -7.79 10.27 -5.15
N VAL A 408 -7.72 10.47 -3.84
CA VAL A 408 -8.45 9.63 -2.87
C VAL A 408 -9.95 9.79 -3.09
N ALA A 409 -10.45 11.02 -3.21
CA ALA A 409 -11.87 11.28 -3.50
C ALA A 409 -12.35 10.64 -4.82
N SER A 410 -11.53 10.73 -5.88
CA SER A 410 -11.78 10.09 -7.17
C SER A 410 -11.75 8.55 -7.08
N ALA A 411 -10.94 7.98 -6.18
CA ALA A 411 -10.93 6.55 -5.89
C ALA A 411 -12.21 6.12 -5.14
N VAL A 412 -12.70 6.94 -4.20
CA VAL A 412 -13.95 6.70 -3.47
C VAL A 412 -15.13 6.64 -4.44
N LEU A 413 -15.24 7.62 -5.34
CA LEU A 413 -16.30 7.64 -6.35
C LEU A 413 -16.20 6.45 -7.31
N ASN A 414 -15.00 6.11 -7.80
CA ASN A 414 -14.82 4.95 -8.67
C ASN A 414 -15.14 3.61 -7.96
N PHE A 415 -14.86 3.53 -6.66
CA PHE A 415 -15.22 2.37 -5.85
C PHE A 415 -16.75 2.21 -5.75
N ASN A 416 -17.45 3.30 -5.40
CA ASN A 416 -18.90 3.32 -5.17
C ASN A 416 -19.72 3.19 -6.46
N ASP A 417 -19.38 3.96 -7.49
CA ASP A 417 -20.22 4.14 -8.70
C ASP A 417 -19.63 3.47 -9.94
N GLY A 418 -18.45 2.85 -9.83
CA GLY A 418 -17.74 2.32 -11.00
C GLY A 418 -17.10 3.42 -11.84
N GLU A 419 -16.79 3.13 -13.10
CA GLU A 419 -16.25 4.11 -14.04
C GLU A 419 -17.28 5.17 -14.46
N SER A 420 -18.55 4.83 -14.34
CA SER A 420 -19.67 5.73 -14.62
C SER A 420 -19.65 7.03 -13.80
N TYR A 421 -18.95 7.06 -12.66
CA TYR A 421 -18.80 8.24 -11.81
C TYR A 421 -18.30 9.49 -12.56
N LEU A 422 -17.51 9.31 -13.62
CA LEU A 422 -16.99 10.43 -14.41
C LEU A 422 -18.12 11.24 -15.03
N MET A 423 -19.19 10.59 -15.51
CA MET A 423 -20.34 11.27 -16.10
C MET A 423 -21.11 12.07 -15.03
N ASN A 424 -21.29 11.48 -13.85
CA ASN A 424 -21.94 12.16 -12.72
C ASN A 424 -21.12 13.38 -12.30
N MET A 425 -19.79 13.26 -12.34
CA MET A 425 -18.88 14.37 -12.05
C MET A 425 -18.92 15.48 -13.08
N GLU A 426 -18.95 15.15 -14.38
CA GLU A 426 -19.10 16.15 -15.44
C GLU A 426 -20.39 16.96 -15.25
N LYS A 427 -21.53 16.29 -15.00
CA LYS A 427 -22.81 16.97 -14.72
C LYS A 427 -22.75 17.88 -13.49
N LYS A 428 -22.16 17.40 -12.38
CA LYS A 428 -22.02 18.19 -11.13
C LYS A 428 -21.12 19.42 -11.30
N LEU A 429 -20.20 19.38 -12.25
CA LEU A 429 -19.35 20.52 -12.62
C LEU A 429 -20.02 21.44 -13.66
N GLY A 430 -21.27 21.19 -14.03
CA GLY A 430 -22.02 21.96 -15.02
C GLY A 430 -21.56 21.69 -16.46
N MET A 431 -20.89 20.57 -16.71
CA MET A 431 -20.45 20.14 -18.04
C MET A 431 -21.36 19.05 -18.58
N ASP A 432 -21.50 19.03 -19.90
CA ASP A 432 -22.20 17.93 -20.58
C ASP A 432 -21.34 16.66 -20.55
N PRO A 433 -21.91 15.49 -20.21
CA PRO A 433 -21.18 14.23 -20.21
C PRO A 433 -20.54 13.91 -21.56
N GLY A 434 -19.27 13.53 -21.56
CA GLY A 434 -18.57 13.17 -22.79
C GLY A 434 -19.14 11.89 -23.40
N THR A 435 -19.51 11.90 -24.69
CA THR A 435 -20.01 10.71 -25.40
C THR A 435 -19.01 9.56 -25.35
N TYR A 436 -17.73 9.84 -25.58
CA TYR A 436 -16.66 8.83 -25.52
C TYR A 436 -16.34 8.41 -24.09
N THR A 437 -16.39 9.33 -23.13
CA THR A 437 -16.25 9.04 -21.70
C THR A 437 -17.31 8.02 -21.27
N SER A 438 -18.58 8.27 -21.62
CA SER A 438 -19.70 7.39 -21.29
C SER A 438 -19.53 5.99 -21.88
N LYS A 439 -19.27 5.89 -23.20
CA LYS A 439 -19.06 4.59 -23.87
C LYS A 439 -17.92 3.80 -23.25
N PHE A 440 -16.79 4.45 -22.98
CA PHE A 440 -15.63 3.78 -22.41
C PHE A 440 -15.85 3.36 -20.95
N ALA A 441 -16.49 4.21 -20.14
CA ALA A 441 -16.85 3.88 -18.77
C ALA A 441 -17.77 2.64 -18.70
N MET A 442 -18.84 2.62 -19.51
CA MET A 442 -19.76 1.47 -19.58
C MET A 442 -19.04 0.17 -19.99
N PHE A 443 -18.11 0.26 -20.95
CA PHE A 443 -17.30 -0.88 -21.38
C PHE A 443 -16.41 -1.41 -20.24
N LEU A 444 -15.71 -0.53 -19.53
CA LEU A 444 -14.85 -0.91 -18.41
C LEU A 444 -15.66 -1.50 -17.24
N ASP A 445 -16.83 -0.93 -16.93
CA ASP A 445 -17.72 -1.45 -15.89
C ASP A 445 -18.26 -2.84 -16.24
N SER A 446 -18.58 -3.08 -17.52
CA SER A 446 -18.94 -4.43 -18.02
C SER A 446 -17.79 -5.43 -17.81
N ILE A 447 -16.55 -5.05 -18.15
CA ILE A 447 -15.37 -5.89 -17.90
C ILE A 447 -15.18 -6.15 -16.41
N ARG A 448 -15.31 -5.12 -15.57
CA ARG A 448 -15.22 -5.25 -14.10
C ARG A 448 -16.27 -6.23 -13.57
N HIS A 449 -17.50 -6.14 -14.05
CA HIS A 449 -18.59 -7.04 -13.68
C HIS A 449 -18.27 -8.49 -14.05
N GLN A 450 -17.87 -8.74 -15.30
CA GLN A 450 -17.46 -10.08 -15.78
C GLN A 450 -16.29 -10.65 -14.97
N ARG A 451 -15.27 -9.83 -14.67
CA ARG A 451 -14.13 -10.25 -13.83
C ARG A 451 -14.56 -10.60 -12.41
N SER A 452 -15.48 -9.83 -11.82
CA SER A 452 -16.02 -10.08 -10.48
C SER A 452 -16.73 -11.42 -10.39
N ILE A 453 -17.54 -11.78 -11.39
CA ILE A 453 -18.19 -13.10 -11.48
C ILE A 453 -17.13 -14.19 -11.59
N LYS A 454 -16.19 -14.04 -12.53
CA LYS A 454 -15.13 -15.04 -12.79
C LYS A 454 -14.27 -15.32 -11.55
N ILE A 455 -13.86 -14.28 -10.81
CA ILE A 455 -13.01 -14.43 -9.61
C ILE A 455 -13.70 -15.22 -8.49
N LYS A 456 -15.04 -15.21 -8.43
CA LYS A 456 -15.81 -15.93 -7.41
C LYS A 456 -15.91 -17.43 -7.68
N THR A 457 -15.72 -17.87 -8.93
CA THR A 457 -15.82 -19.28 -9.34
C THR A 457 -14.81 -20.17 -8.61
N ARG A 458 -15.21 -21.42 -8.33
CA ARG A 458 -14.37 -22.39 -7.60
C ARG A 458 -13.13 -22.75 -8.41
N GLU A 459 -13.28 -22.87 -9.72
CA GLU A 459 -12.20 -23.16 -10.67
C GLU A 459 -11.12 -22.08 -10.62
N THR A 460 -11.53 -20.80 -10.67
CA THR A 460 -10.59 -19.67 -10.63
C THR A 460 -9.88 -19.57 -9.28
N LYS A 461 -10.58 -19.82 -8.17
CA LYS A 461 -9.98 -19.86 -6.82
C LYS A 461 -8.95 -21.00 -6.69
N ARG A 462 -9.31 -22.22 -7.13
CA ARG A 462 -8.41 -23.38 -7.14
C ARG A 462 -7.18 -23.14 -8.00
N ARG A 463 -7.37 -22.65 -9.23
CA ARG A 463 -6.27 -22.34 -10.15
C ARG A 463 -5.34 -21.28 -9.56
N ARG A 464 -5.88 -20.26 -8.86
CA ARG A 464 -5.06 -19.26 -8.17
C ARG A 464 -4.17 -19.88 -7.10
N ILE A 465 -4.71 -20.76 -6.26
CA ILE A 465 -3.94 -21.46 -5.21
C ILE A 465 -2.82 -22.31 -5.85
N MET A 466 -3.17 -23.12 -6.86
CA MET A 466 -2.19 -23.94 -7.60
C MET A 466 -1.07 -23.08 -8.20
N LEU A 467 -1.40 -21.98 -8.88
CA LEU A 467 -0.40 -21.08 -9.47
C LEU A 467 0.46 -20.38 -8.42
N THR A 468 -0.07 -20.12 -7.22
CA THR A 468 0.72 -19.57 -6.12
C THR A 468 1.71 -20.62 -5.60
N GLU A 469 1.28 -21.86 -5.40
CA GLU A 469 2.15 -22.96 -4.99
C GLU A 469 3.23 -23.28 -6.04
N GLU A 470 2.86 -23.31 -7.33
CA GLU A 470 3.80 -23.52 -8.44
C GLU A 470 4.86 -22.41 -8.48
N ARG A 471 4.46 -21.14 -8.36
CA ARG A 471 5.39 -20.01 -8.31
C ARG A 471 6.28 -20.05 -7.09
N GLU A 472 5.75 -20.44 -5.94
CA GLU A 472 6.53 -20.56 -4.70
C GLU A 472 7.57 -21.69 -4.80
N LYS A 473 7.18 -22.86 -5.31
CA LYS A 473 8.10 -23.97 -5.57
C LYS A 473 9.19 -23.59 -6.58
N LEU A 474 8.82 -22.89 -7.64
CA LEU A 474 9.78 -22.40 -8.63
C LEU A 474 10.74 -21.38 -8.00
N ARG A 475 10.23 -20.42 -7.20
CA ARG A 475 11.05 -19.45 -6.48
C ARG A 475 12.06 -20.15 -5.58
N GLN A 476 11.61 -21.10 -4.75
CA GLN A 476 12.48 -21.86 -3.86
C GLN A 476 13.52 -22.70 -4.61
N LYS A 477 13.15 -23.29 -5.75
CA LYS A 477 14.08 -24.03 -6.61
C LYS A 477 15.15 -23.10 -7.17
N ASN A 478 14.75 -21.95 -7.71
CA ASN A 478 15.67 -20.97 -8.27
C ASN A 478 16.58 -20.38 -7.20
N GLU A 479 16.03 -19.95 -6.05
CA GLU A 479 16.82 -19.43 -4.91
C GLU A 479 17.86 -20.45 -4.40
N LYS A 480 17.53 -21.75 -4.42
CA LYS A 480 18.48 -22.83 -4.07
C LYS A 480 19.60 -23.00 -5.10
N VAL A 481 19.29 -22.87 -6.40
CA VAL A 481 20.28 -22.98 -7.49
C VAL A 481 21.16 -21.73 -7.55
N GLU A 482 20.57 -20.55 -7.35
CA GLU A 482 21.23 -19.26 -7.39
C GLU A 482 22.14 -19.03 -6.17
N GLY A 483 21.88 -19.72 -5.06
CA GLY A 483 22.63 -19.54 -3.82
C GLY A 483 22.42 -18.14 -3.21
N VAL A 484 23.33 -17.72 -2.32
CA VAL A 484 23.27 -16.38 -1.71
C VAL A 484 23.72 -15.32 -2.73
N GLN A 485 22.76 -14.73 -3.46
CA GLN A 485 23.03 -13.66 -4.44
C GLN A 485 23.27 -12.28 -3.80
N TYR A 486 22.68 -12.02 -2.62
CA TYR A 486 22.79 -10.73 -1.93
C TYR A 486 23.17 -10.93 -0.46
N GLN A 487 24.47 -11.06 -0.20
CA GLN A 487 25.02 -10.95 1.14
C GLN A 487 25.11 -9.46 1.50
N ARG A 488 24.68 -9.06 2.71
CA ARG A 488 24.85 -7.67 3.18
C ARG A 488 26.32 -7.41 3.49
N ASN A 489 27.17 -7.26 2.47
CA ASN A 489 28.60 -7.06 2.65
C ASN A 489 28.98 -5.58 2.92
N CYS A 490 28.22 -4.92 3.79
CA CYS A 490 28.57 -3.64 4.42
C CYS A 490 28.35 -3.72 5.95
N GLY A 491 28.35 -4.92 6.51
CA GLY A 491 28.68 -5.11 7.92
C GLY A 491 30.19 -5.10 8.05
N ILE A 492 30.71 -4.71 9.21
CA ILE A 492 32.13 -4.87 9.53
C ILE A 492 32.38 -6.38 9.57
N GLU A 493 32.84 -6.97 8.47
CA GLU A 493 33.47 -8.28 8.51
C GLU A 493 34.78 -8.08 9.29
N ILE A 494 34.78 -8.53 10.54
CA ILE A 494 36.00 -8.68 11.30
C ILE A 494 36.72 -9.84 10.61
N THR A 495 37.61 -9.55 9.67
CA THR A 495 38.61 -10.53 9.25
C THR A 495 39.42 -10.93 10.48
N ALA A 496 39.95 -12.14 10.53
CA ALA A 496 40.69 -12.65 11.70
C ALA A 496 41.80 -11.66 12.15
N ASP A 497 42.35 -10.88 11.23
CA ASP A 497 43.34 -9.83 11.46
C ASP A 497 42.83 -8.65 12.32
N CYS A 498 41.52 -8.39 12.35
CA CYS A 498 40.90 -7.31 13.15
C CYS A 498 40.56 -7.74 14.58
N ILE A 499 40.52 -9.05 14.88
CA ILE A 499 40.23 -9.55 16.24
C ILE A 499 41.33 -9.11 17.23
N GLN A 500 42.58 -9.08 16.76
CA GLN A 500 43.72 -8.69 17.59
C GLN A 500 43.68 -7.21 18.01
N VAL A 501 43.14 -6.32 17.17
CA VAL A 501 43.04 -4.88 17.48
C VAL A 501 41.84 -4.56 18.38
N VAL A 502 40.74 -5.33 18.27
CA VAL A 502 39.55 -5.12 19.11
C VAL A 502 39.76 -5.68 20.52
N ALA A 503 40.53 -6.77 20.66
CA ALA A 503 40.87 -7.35 21.97
C ALA A 503 41.65 -6.38 22.88
N GLU A 504 42.51 -5.52 22.31
CA GLU A 504 43.26 -4.51 23.08
C GLU A 504 42.37 -3.34 23.57
N ILE A 505 41.23 -3.08 22.92
CA ILE A 505 40.34 -1.95 23.24
C ILE A 505 39.21 -2.38 24.20
N ALA A 506 38.86 -3.67 24.23
CA ALA A 506 37.75 -4.19 25.01
C ALA A 506 38.01 -4.29 26.53
N PHE A 507 39.21 -3.94 27.00
CA PHE A 507 39.60 -4.06 28.42
C PHE A 507 38.92 -3.02 29.34
N ASP A 508 38.21 -2.03 28.81
CA ASP A 508 37.77 -0.85 29.58
C ASP A 508 36.24 -0.67 29.72
N ILE A 509 35.43 -1.67 29.38
CA ILE A 509 33.96 -1.60 29.56
C ILE A 509 33.45 -2.86 30.27
N ASN A 510 33.88 -3.02 31.53
CA ASN A 510 33.16 -3.84 32.50
C ASN A 510 32.04 -3.01 33.12
N GLU A 511 30.80 -3.39 32.86
CA GLU A 511 29.65 -3.44 33.79
C GLU A 511 28.36 -3.40 32.99
N LEU A 512 27.69 -4.55 32.88
CA LEU A 512 26.23 -4.72 32.90
C LEU A 512 25.93 -6.23 32.89
N ASP A 513 25.39 -6.71 34.00
CA ASP A 513 25.08 -8.12 34.29
C ASP A 513 24.17 -8.76 33.23
N VAL A 514 24.76 -9.70 32.49
CA VAL A 514 24.07 -10.79 31.80
C VAL A 514 24.71 -12.07 32.32
N PRO A 515 23.96 -13.11 32.72
CA PRO A 515 24.56 -14.31 33.29
C PRO A 515 25.52 -14.94 32.28
N LYS A 516 26.83 -14.82 32.53
CA LYS A 516 27.89 -15.46 31.75
C LYS A 516 27.79 -16.96 31.97
N ILE A 517 27.61 -17.70 30.87
CA ILE A 517 27.95 -19.12 30.82
C ILE A 517 29.48 -19.17 31.05
N SER A 518 29.92 -19.96 32.03
CA SER A 518 31.34 -20.07 32.41
C SER A 518 32.24 -20.28 31.19
N ASP A 519 33.37 -19.56 31.14
CA ASP A 519 34.40 -19.69 30.09
C ASP A 519 35.06 -21.09 30.06
N ASP A 520 34.68 -22.00 30.97
CA ASP A 520 35.14 -23.39 31.04
C ASP A 520 34.27 -24.39 30.24
N CYS A 521 33.57 -23.95 29.19
CA CYS A 521 32.71 -24.85 28.40
C CYS A 521 33.49 -25.52 27.25
N GLN A 522 33.81 -26.81 27.38
CA GLN A 522 34.41 -27.61 26.31
C GLN A 522 33.36 -27.96 25.25
N ILE A 523 33.60 -27.54 24.00
CA ILE A 523 32.72 -27.82 22.86
C ILE A 523 33.10 -29.17 22.24
N VAL A 524 32.18 -30.13 22.28
CA VAL A 524 32.35 -31.43 21.62
C VAL A 524 31.56 -31.48 20.32
N TYR A 525 32.27 -31.76 19.23
CA TYR A 525 31.67 -32.11 17.96
C TYR A 525 31.49 -33.62 17.92
N PHE A 526 30.30 -34.12 17.62
CA PHE A 526 30.07 -35.54 17.40
C PHE A 526 29.28 -35.79 16.13
N ASP A 527 29.56 -36.91 15.49
CA ASP A 527 28.93 -37.40 14.28
C ASP A 527 28.54 -38.86 14.47
N LEU A 528 27.38 -39.23 13.92
CA LEU A 528 26.77 -40.55 14.11
C LEU A 528 26.44 -41.16 12.76
N GLU A 529 27.00 -42.35 12.50
CA GLU A 529 26.54 -43.20 11.40
C GLU A 529 25.44 -44.12 11.92
N THR A 530 24.37 -44.30 11.16
CA THR A 530 23.19 -45.05 11.61
C THR A 530 22.75 -46.11 10.60
N SER A 531 22.04 -47.14 11.06
CA SER A 531 21.62 -48.27 10.24
C SER A 531 20.47 -47.96 9.27
N GLY A 532 19.89 -46.75 9.35
CA GLY A 532 18.82 -46.29 8.47
C GLY A 532 18.35 -44.87 8.78
N PHE A 533 17.32 -44.39 8.08
CA PHE A 533 16.82 -43.00 8.19
C PHE A 533 15.68 -42.82 9.23
N ALA A 534 15.31 -43.89 9.93
CA ALA A 534 14.22 -43.88 10.90
C ALA A 534 14.72 -43.53 12.30
N LYS A 535 13.83 -43.04 13.17
CA LYS A 535 14.15 -42.77 14.59
C LYS A 535 14.49 -44.03 15.41
N THR A 536 14.19 -45.20 14.86
CA THR A 536 14.52 -46.51 15.43
C THR A 536 15.80 -47.08 14.84
N ALA A 537 16.58 -46.30 14.07
CA ALA A 537 17.85 -46.76 13.50
C ALA A 537 18.91 -46.95 14.59
N ASP A 538 19.69 -48.01 14.45
CA ASP A 538 20.81 -48.30 15.34
C ASP A 538 21.98 -47.39 15.01
N ILE A 539 22.75 -46.98 16.01
CA ILE A 539 24.00 -46.27 15.81
C ILE A 539 25.06 -47.32 15.44
N LEU A 540 25.74 -47.11 14.31
CA LEU A 540 26.77 -47.99 13.76
C LEU A 540 28.18 -47.46 14.03
N GLN A 541 28.34 -46.15 14.19
CA GLN A 541 29.61 -45.53 14.56
C GLN A 541 29.35 -44.25 15.35
N ILE A 542 30.17 -44.02 16.37
CA ILE A 542 30.26 -42.74 17.07
C ILE A 542 31.65 -42.18 16.80
N ALA A 543 31.71 -41.00 16.19
CA ALA A 543 32.92 -40.20 16.09
C ALA A 543 32.72 -38.90 16.87
N ALA A 544 33.69 -38.53 17.70
CA ALA A 544 33.62 -37.30 18.48
C ALA A 544 34.99 -36.65 18.62
N ARG A 545 35.01 -35.32 18.67
CA ARG A 545 36.21 -34.52 18.81
C ARG A 545 35.98 -33.38 19.79
N CYS A 546 36.88 -33.26 20.75
CA CYS A 546 36.98 -32.14 21.68
C CYS A 546 38.40 -31.59 21.56
N ASP A 547 38.55 -30.36 21.06
CA ASP A 547 39.84 -29.74 20.76
C ASP A 547 40.77 -30.63 19.90
N ASN A 548 41.88 -31.09 20.47
CA ASN A 548 42.89 -31.94 19.83
C ASN A 548 42.69 -33.45 20.11
N ARG A 549 41.65 -33.83 20.87
CA ARG A 549 41.34 -35.24 21.15
C ARG A 549 40.22 -35.72 20.24
N SER A 550 40.42 -36.87 19.60
CA SER A 550 39.44 -37.51 18.73
C SER A 550 39.16 -38.93 19.19
N PHE A 551 37.89 -39.30 19.19
CA PHE A 551 37.39 -40.63 19.47
C PHE A 551 36.60 -41.14 18.27
N SER A 552 36.80 -42.40 17.87
CA SER A 552 35.98 -43.04 16.86
C SER A 552 35.87 -44.54 17.14
N VAL A 553 34.65 -45.06 17.19
CA VAL A 553 34.39 -46.49 17.42
C VAL A 553 33.16 -46.95 16.66
N ASN A 554 33.24 -48.17 16.12
CA ASN A 554 32.12 -48.85 15.49
C ASN A 554 31.32 -49.64 16.55
N ILE A 555 30.00 -49.66 16.39
CA ILE A 555 29.04 -50.29 17.30
C ILE A 555 28.31 -51.41 16.56
N ASN A 556 28.07 -52.51 17.27
CA ASN A 556 27.33 -53.64 16.73
C ASN A 556 25.84 -53.29 16.52
N PRO A 557 25.29 -53.48 15.32
CA PRO A 557 23.86 -53.32 15.09
C PRO A 557 23.08 -54.45 15.76
N THR A 558 21.96 -54.08 16.38
CA THR A 558 20.93 -54.99 16.90
C THR A 558 19.89 -55.35 15.83
N GLN A 559 19.81 -54.57 14.74
CA GLN A 559 18.87 -54.79 13.63
C GLN A 559 19.54 -54.71 12.24
N PRO A 560 18.92 -55.29 11.19
CA PRO A 560 19.48 -55.28 9.84
C PRO A 560 19.73 -53.87 9.29
N ILE A 561 20.92 -53.65 8.74
CA ILE A 561 21.30 -52.37 8.12
C ILE A 561 20.56 -52.17 6.79
N HIS A 562 19.95 -51.00 6.62
CA HIS A 562 19.24 -50.64 5.41
C HIS A 562 20.15 -50.68 4.18
N GLN A 563 19.67 -51.31 3.09
CA GLN A 563 20.47 -51.68 1.91
C GLN A 563 21.15 -50.49 1.20
N LYS A 564 20.61 -49.27 1.35
CA LYS A 564 21.23 -48.03 0.85
C LYS A 564 22.43 -47.56 1.69
N ILE A 565 22.40 -47.74 3.02
CA ILE A 565 23.50 -47.35 3.92
C ILE A 565 24.72 -48.23 3.67
N ARG A 566 24.52 -49.54 3.43
CA ARG A 566 25.59 -50.50 3.05
C ARG A 566 26.40 -50.11 1.80
N ARG A 567 25.87 -49.24 0.94
CA ARG A 567 26.56 -48.77 -0.28
C ARG A 567 27.30 -47.45 -0.10
N ILE A 568 27.08 -46.75 1.01
CA ILE A 568 27.56 -45.38 1.24
C ILE A 568 28.79 -45.36 2.15
N GLY A 569 28.91 -46.31 3.09
CA GLY A 569 30.01 -46.36 4.05
C GLY A 569 31.07 -47.41 3.73
N ASN A 570 32.35 -47.02 3.74
CA ASN A 570 33.50 -47.92 3.94
C ASN A 570 33.53 -48.41 5.41
N LEU A 571 32.46 -49.07 5.85
CA LEU A 571 32.37 -49.64 7.19
C LEU A 571 33.02 -51.02 7.15
N ASP A 572 34.22 -51.13 7.74
CA ASP A 572 34.94 -52.38 7.88
C ASP A 572 34.23 -53.24 8.94
N ILE A 573 33.66 -54.37 8.53
CA ILE A 573 32.74 -55.20 9.33
C ILE A 573 33.50 -56.11 10.31
N ASP A 574 34.82 -56.27 10.13
CA ASP A 574 35.63 -57.28 10.81
C ASP A 574 36.18 -56.85 12.19
N ALA A 575 35.80 -55.68 12.71
CA ALA A 575 36.31 -55.13 13.97
C ALA A 575 35.24 -54.50 14.90
N TRP A 576 34.06 -55.13 15.03
CA TRP A 576 32.97 -54.62 15.88
C TRP A 576 32.97 -55.35 17.23
N SER A 577 33.24 -54.65 18.33
CA SER A 577 33.47 -55.33 19.62
C SER A 577 32.73 -54.77 20.83
N LEU A 578 31.88 -53.73 20.69
CA LEU A 578 31.28 -53.05 21.85
C LEU A 578 29.81 -52.68 21.69
N ASP A 579 29.09 -52.67 22.82
CA ASP A 579 27.73 -52.13 22.97
C ASP A 579 27.74 -50.59 22.94
N ALA A 580 26.62 -49.97 22.56
CA ALA A 580 26.48 -48.53 22.39
C ALA A 580 26.75 -47.75 23.70
N TRP A 581 26.29 -48.29 24.83
CA TRP A 581 26.47 -47.64 26.14
C TRP A 581 27.93 -47.63 26.60
N ASP A 582 28.65 -48.73 26.43
CA ASP A 582 30.08 -48.79 26.79
C ASP A 582 30.93 -47.92 25.86
N SER A 583 30.54 -47.81 24.59
CA SER A 583 31.17 -46.92 23.61
C SER A 583 31.03 -45.44 24.00
N ILE A 584 29.85 -45.03 24.46
CA ILE A 584 29.60 -43.67 24.95
C ILE A 584 30.41 -43.38 26.23
N ARG A 585 30.46 -44.32 27.19
CA ARG A 585 31.29 -44.14 28.40
C ARG A 585 32.77 -43.99 28.05
N ARG A 586 33.28 -44.80 27.12
CA ARG A 586 34.68 -44.73 26.68
C ARG A 586 34.98 -43.41 25.99
N MET A 587 34.07 -42.94 25.13
CA MET A 587 34.16 -41.61 24.51
C MET A 587 34.26 -40.51 25.57
N MET A 588 33.40 -40.53 26.60
CA MET A 588 33.44 -39.51 27.66
C MET A 588 34.75 -39.58 28.45
N ASN A 589 35.25 -40.77 28.77
CA ASN A 589 36.51 -40.92 29.50
C ASN A 589 37.73 -40.47 28.66
N GLU A 590 37.79 -40.83 27.37
CA GLU A 590 38.90 -40.49 26.48
C GLU A 590 38.92 -39.00 26.10
N LEU A 591 37.75 -38.38 25.86
CA LEU A 591 37.69 -36.97 25.48
C LEU A 591 37.90 -36.05 26.69
N PHE A 592 37.31 -36.38 27.84
CA PHE A 592 37.30 -35.49 29.00
C PHE A 592 38.35 -35.83 30.08
N ALA A 593 39.10 -36.93 29.94
CA ALA A 593 40.05 -37.41 30.95
C ALA A 593 39.47 -37.37 32.37
N LEU A 594 38.27 -37.97 32.54
CA LEU A 594 37.70 -38.22 33.85
C LEU A 594 38.56 -39.28 34.54
N ASN A 595 39.66 -38.85 35.17
CA ASN A 595 40.38 -39.68 36.13
C ASN A 595 39.42 -40.02 37.26
N SER A 596 39.19 -41.33 37.42
CA SER A 596 38.52 -41.95 38.53
C SER A 596 39.02 -41.39 39.87
N HIS A 597 38.15 -40.66 40.56
CA HIS A 597 38.10 -40.55 42.00
C HIS A 597 36.75 -41.03 42.49
#